data_AF-A0A931WWQ2-F1
#
_entry.id   AF-A0A931WWQ2-F1
#
_cell.length_a   1.000
_cell.length_b   1.000
_cell.length_c   1.000
_cell.angle_alpha   90.00
_cell.angle_beta   90.00
_cell.angle_gamma   90.00
#
_symmetry.space_group_name_H-M   'P 1'
#
loop_
_entity.id
_entity.type
_entity.pdbx_description
1 polymer ?
#
loop_
_entity_poly.entity_id
_entity_poly.type
_entity_poly.pdbx_seq_one_letter_code
_entity_poly.pdbx_strand_id
1 'polypeptide(L)'
;MKGQLLAVSASAIDRLLRPFRQQPRSHGMGTTKPGTLLKGAIPLRTFSEWDERKPGFLEIDLVAHCGTTTEGFYLHTLSTVDIATGWVEVQGVWGKGQDRVGSAIHT
;
A
#
# COMPACT_ATOMS: atom_id res chain seq x y z
N MET A 1 -21.29 -1.37 17.02
CA MET A 1 -19.88 -1.25 16.57
C MET A 1 -19.39 0.20 16.55
N LYS A 2 -19.99 1.12 15.77
CA LYS A 2 -19.51 2.53 15.66
C LYS A 2 -19.41 3.28 17.00
N GLY A 3 -20.43 3.17 17.86
CA GLY A 3 -20.42 3.84 19.18
C GLY A 3 -19.34 3.33 20.15
N GLN A 4 -19.00 2.03 20.08
CA GLN A 4 -17.93 1.46 20.88
C GLN A 4 -16.55 1.91 20.36
N LEU A 5 -16.39 2.03 19.05
CA LEU A 5 -15.15 2.52 18.42
C LEU A 5 -14.90 4.00 18.73
N LEU A 6 -15.95 4.81 18.82
CA LEU A 6 -15.85 6.23 19.17
C LEU A 6 -15.61 6.46 20.68
N ALA A 7 -15.96 5.49 21.54
CA ALA A 7 -15.85 5.61 23.00
C ALA A 7 -14.60 4.96 23.59
N VAL A 8 -13.93 4.07 22.85
CA VAL A 8 -12.75 3.35 23.34
C VAL A 8 -11.52 4.28 23.37
N SER A 9 -10.80 4.30 24.50
CA SER A 9 -9.55 5.06 24.62
C SER A 9 -8.39 4.35 23.92
N ALA A 10 -7.32 5.09 23.57
CA ALA A 10 -6.08 4.50 23.03
C ALA A 10 -5.51 3.40 23.94
N SER A 11 -5.50 3.61 25.26
CA SER A 11 -5.02 2.62 26.23
C SER A 11 -5.89 1.35 26.29
N ALA A 12 -7.20 1.49 26.10
CA ALA A 12 -8.10 0.34 26.01
C ALA A 12 -7.88 -0.44 24.70
N ILE A 13 -7.66 0.25 23.58
CA ILE A 13 -7.26 -0.37 22.31
C ILE A 13 -5.95 -1.17 22.50
N ASP A 14 -4.92 -0.57 23.10
CA ASP A 14 -3.64 -1.23 23.30
C ASP A 14 -3.76 -2.48 24.19
N ARG A 15 -4.56 -2.40 25.27
CA ARG A 15 -4.81 -3.56 26.14
C ARG A 15 -5.55 -4.68 25.40
N LEU A 16 -6.55 -4.35 24.58
CA LEU A 16 -7.29 -5.31 23.76
C LEU A 16 -6.39 -5.95 22.68
N LEU A 17 -5.47 -5.19 22.10
CA LEU A 17 -4.58 -5.66 21.04
C LEU A 17 -3.33 -6.36 21.58
N ARG A 18 -2.99 -6.22 22.86
CA ARG A 18 -1.77 -6.78 23.48
C ARG A 18 -1.56 -8.27 23.21
N PRO A 19 -2.57 -9.17 23.37
CA PRO A 19 -2.38 -10.59 23.10
C PRO A 19 -2.01 -10.88 21.64
N PHE A 20 -2.56 -10.11 20.69
CA PHE A 20 -2.32 -10.28 19.26
C PHE A 20 -0.98 -9.68 18.79
N ARG A 21 -0.51 -8.62 19.46
CA ARG A 21 0.80 -8.01 19.19
C ARG A 21 1.96 -8.84 19.74
N GLN A 22 1.72 -9.62 20.80
CA GLN A 22 2.72 -10.47 21.45
C GLN A 22 2.85 -11.85 20.79
N GLN A 23 1.94 -12.23 19.91
CA GLN A 23 2.08 -13.45 19.12
C GLN A 23 3.31 -13.32 18.19
N PRO A 24 4.16 -14.36 18.09
CA PRO A 24 5.20 -14.39 17.09
C PRO A 24 4.54 -14.31 15.71
N ARG A 25 4.67 -13.16 15.08
CA ARG A 25 4.24 -12.94 13.70
C ARG A 25 5.47 -13.05 12.83
N SER A 26 5.34 -13.73 11.69
CA SER A 26 6.29 -13.47 10.61
C SER A 26 6.20 -11.97 10.32
N HIS A 27 7.32 -11.27 10.38
CA HIS A 27 7.35 -9.90 9.90
C HIS A 27 6.88 -9.90 8.43
N GLY A 28 6.09 -8.91 8.05
CA GLY A 28 5.68 -8.75 6.66
C GLY A 28 6.92 -8.74 5.78
N MET A 29 6.93 -9.57 4.75
CA MET A 29 8.04 -9.62 3.82
C MET A 29 7.97 -8.41 2.89
N GLY A 30 8.95 -7.52 3.01
CA GLY A 30 9.10 -6.39 2.10
C GLY A 30 9.87 -6.79 0.84
N THR A 31 9.33 -6.47 -0.33
CA THR A 31 10.04 -6.63 -1.61
C THR A 31 10.71 -5.35 -2.08
N THR A 32 10.54 -4.26 -1.32
CA THR A 32 11.11 -2.94 -1.59
C THR A 32 12.57 -2.91 -1.15
N LYS A 33 13.45 -2.48 -2.06
CA LYS A 33 14.83 -2.14 -1.71
C LYS A 33 14.88 -0.63 -1.47
N PRO A 34 15.38 -0.15 -0.32
CA PRO A 34 15.51 1.28 -0.09
C PRO A 34 16.50 1.87 -1.11
N GLY A 35 15.96 2.54 -2.12
CA GLY A 35 16.75 3.31 -3.09
C GLY A 35 16.87 4.76 -2.63
N THR A 36 18.09 5.29 -2.63
CA THR A 36 18.38 6.70 -2.29
C THR A 36 18.23 7.64 -3.49
N LEU A 37 18.34 7.12 -4.72
CA LEU A 37 18.53 7.94 -5.92
C LEU A 37 17.31 8.76 -6.35
N LEU A 38 16.09 8.21 -6.23
CA LEU A 38 14.88 8.89 -6.73
C LEU A 38 14.24 9.84 -5.70
N LYS A 39 14.47 9.60 -4.39
CA LYS A 39 13.79 10.38 -3.34
C LYS A 39 14.13 11.86 -3.37
N GLY A 40 15.37 12.21 -3.72
CA GLY A 40 15.80 13.62 -3.83
C GLY A 40 15.27 14.35 -5.07
N ALA A 41 14.85 13.60 -6.09
CA ALA A 41 14.34 14.15 -7.35
C ALA A 41 12.81 14.27 -7.39
N ILE A 42 12.11 13.62 -6.45
CA ILE A 42 10.65 13.68 -6.33
C ILE A 42 10.31 14.81 -5.34
N PRO A 43 9.69 15.92 -5.80
CA PRO A 43 9.28 16.99 -4.89
C PRO A 43 8.35 16.47 -3.81
N LEU A 44 8.65 16.79 -2.55
CA LEU A 44 7.74 16.54 -1.44
C LEU A 44 6.61 17.56 -1.51
N ARG A 45 5.44 17.11 -1.97
CA ARG A 45 4.23 17.91 -1.93
C ARG A 45 3.70 17.99 -0.50
N THR A 46 3.44 19.19 -0.02
CA THR A 46 2.87 19.40 1.32
C THR A 46 1.35 19.56 1.25
N PHE A 47 0.65 19.37 2.38
CA PHE A 47 -0.82 19.41 2.45
C PHE A 47 -1.48 20.67 1.85
N SER A 48 -0.77 21.81 1.78
CA SER A 48 -1.30 23.05 1.21
C SER A 48 -1.31 23.10 -0.33
N GLU A 49 -0.56 22.23 -0.99
CA GLU A 49 -0.44 22.16 -2.46
C GLU A 49 -1.41 21.14 -3.07
N TRP A 50 -2.28 20.55 -2.25
CA TRP A 50 -3.11 19.41 -2.58
C TRP A 50 -4.54 19.84 -2.95
N ASP A 51 -4.81 20.04 -4.24
CA ASP A 51 -6.18 20.20 -4.77
C ASP A 51 -6.57 18.98 -5.63
N GLU A 52 -6.65 17.82 -4.98
CA GLU A 52 -7.06 16.55 -5.60
C GLU A 52 -8.57 16.29 -5.51
N ARG A 53 -9.38 17.36 -5.57
CA ARG A 53 -10.85 17.20 -5.60
C ARG A 53 -11.38 16.86 -7.00
N LYS A 54 -10.52 16.41 -7.90
CA LYS A 54 -10.89 16.02 -9.27
C LYS A 54 -10.33 14.62 -9.62
N PRO A 55 -11.06 13.82 -10.39
CA PRO A 55 -10.56 12.55 -10.90
C PRO A 55 -9.27 12.70 -11.71
N GLY A 56 -8.42 11.66 -11.71
CA GLY A 56 -7.18 11.56 -12.48
C GLY A 56 -5.90 11.51 -11.65
N PHE A 57 -5.99 11.42 -10.32
CA PHE A 57 -4.84 11.26 -9.43
C PHE A 57 -4.91 9.88 -8.77
N LEU A 58 -3.97 9.01 -9.12
CA LEU A 58 -3.96 7.61 -8.69
C LEU A 58 -2.88 7.36 -7.62
N GLU A 59 -3.27 6.76 -6.50
CA GLU A 59 -2.36 5.98 -5.66
C GLU A 59 -2.20 4.58 -6.26
N ILE A 60 -0.96 4.14 -6.44
CA ILE A 60 -0.65 2.85 -7.06
C ILE A 60 0.32 2.08 -6.17
N ASP A 61 0.00 0.81 -5.89
CA ASP A 61 0.85 -0.09 -5.11
C ASP A 61 0.89 -1.51 -5.69
N LEU A 62 1.90 -2.29 -5.27
CA LEU A 62 2.05 -3.70 -5.63
C LEU A 62 2.04 -4.62 -4.40
N VAL A 63 1.15 -5.60 -4.41
CA VAL A 63 1.11 -6.67 -3.41
C VAL A 63 1.75 -7.94 -3.97
N ALA A 64 2.80 -8.43 -3.31
CA ALA A 64 3.53 -9.63 -3.70
C ALA A 64 2.87 -10.92 -3.20
N HIS A 65 2.45 -11.82 -4.10
CA HIS A 65 1.91 -13.15 -3.76
C HIS A 65 3.01 -14.20 -3.64
N CYS A 66 3.92 -13.99 -2.67
CA CYS A 66 5.18 -14.73 -2.55
C CYS A 66 5.20 -15.80 -1.44
N GLY A 67 4.07 -16.01 -0.75
CA GLY A 67 3.96 -17.02 0.30
C GLY A 67 4.87 -16.71 1.49
N THR A 68 5.91 -17.52 1.70
CA THR A 68 6.84 -17.42 2.84
C THR A 68 8.28 -17.00 2.46
N THR A 69 8.53 -16.72 1.17
CA THR A 69 9.83 -16.22 0.69
C THR A 69 9.64 -15.13 -0.34
N THR A 70 10.52 -14.13 -0.39
CA THR A 70 10.51 -13.11 -1.46
C THR A 70 11.31 -13.52 -2.69
N GLU A 71 11.97 -14.68 -2.63
CA GLU A 71 12.78 -15.23 -3.72
C GLU A 71 11.90 -15.77 -4.87
N GLY A 72 12.41 -15.63 -6.10
CA GLY A 72 11.79 -16.19 -7.29
C GLY A 72 10.81 -15.26 -8.00
N PHE A 73 9.89 -15.87 -8.75
CA PHE A 73 8.92 -15.20 -9.60
C PHE A 73 7.50 -15.57 -9.19
N TYR A 74 6.67 -14.56 -8.98
CA TYR A 74 5.31 -14.73 -8.47
C TYR A 74 4.39 -13.64 -9.00
N LEU A 75 3.09 -13.92 -8.90
CA LEU A 75 2.05 -12.96 -9.20
C LEU A 75 2.15 -11.76 -8.25
N HIS A 76 1.88 -10.58 -8.79
CA HIS A 76 1.66 -9.37 -8.03
C HIS A 76 0.26 -8.86 -8.32
N THR A 77 -0.37 -8.25 -7.34
CA THR A 77 -1.55 -7.43 -7.57
C THR A 77 -1.12 -5.99 -7.73
N LEU A 78 -1.44 -5.37 -8.86
CA LEU A 78 -1.39 -3.93 -9.09
C LEU A 78 -2.71 -3.34 -8.60
N SER A 79 -2.68 -2.60 -7.50
CA SER A 79 -3.83 -1.88 -6.97
C SER A 79 -3.71 -0.40 -7.30
N THR A 80 -4.77 0.17 -7.85
CA THR A 80 -4.86 1.58 -8.21
C THR A 80 -6.09 2.19 -7.55
N VAL A 81 -5.95 3.39 -7.00
CA VAL A 81 -7.05 4.12 -6.33
C VAL A 81 -7.04 5.56 -6.81
N ASP A 82 -8.14 6.02 -7.41
CA ASP A 82 -8.33 7.44 -7.66
C ASP A 82 -8.70 8.16 -6.36
N ILE A 83 -7.88 9.13 -5.97
CA ILE A 83 -7.94 9.77 -4.66
C ILE A 83 -9.23 10.60 -4.49
N ALA A 84 -9.69 11.23 -5.58
CA ALA A 84 -10.86 12.11 -5.55
C ALA A 84 -12.17 11.32 -5.45
N THR A 85 -12.28 10.22 -6.20
CA THR A 85 -13.51 9.45 -6.34
C THR A 85 -13.56 8.22 -5.45
N GLY A 86 -12.40 7.74 -4.97
CA GLY A 86 -12.26 6.45 -4.32
C GLY A 86 -12.47 5.27 -5.26
N TRP A 87 -12.48 5.48 -6.58
CA TRP A 87 -12.57 4.39 -7.55
C TRP A 87 -11.33 3.51 -7.46
N VAL A 88 -11.53 2.19 -7.50
CA VAL A 88 -10.46 1.20 -7.33
C VAL A 88 -10.45 0.26 -8.52
N GLU A 89 -9.26 0.05 -9.09
CA GLU A 89 -9.00 -1.02 -10.05
C GLU A 89 -7.84 -1.89 -9.56
N VAL A 90 -8.01 -3.20 -9.76
CA VAL A 90 -7.11 -4.22 -9.24
C VAL A 90 -6.83 -5.23 -10.35
N GLN A 91 -5.55 -5.39 -10.71
CA GLN A 91 -5.13 -6.31 -11.77
C GLN A 91 -4.00 -7.23 -11.32
N GLY A 92 -4.04 -8.49 -11.75
CA GLY A 92 -2.93 -9.42 -11.60
C GLY A 92 -1.83 -9.16 -12.64
N VAL A 93 -0.59 -9.02 -12.18
CA VAL A 93 0.61 -8.82 -13.02
C VAL A 93 1.64 -9.89 -12.68
N TRP A 94 2.17 -10.56 -13.70
CA TRP A 94 3.21 -11.56 -13.50
C TRP A 94 4.57 -10.91 -13.23
N GLY A 95 4.98 -10.83 -11.97
CA GLY A 95 6.25 -10.24 -11.54
C GLY A 95 6.27 -8.69 -11.52
N LYS A 96 7.20 -8.12 -10.74
CA LYS A 96 7.32 -6.66 -10.48
C LYS A 96 8.23 -5.88 -11.44
N GLY A 97 8.55 -6.45 -12.60
CA GLY A 97 9.44 -5.80 -13.57
C GLY A 97 8.78 -4.57 -14.20
N GLN A 98 9.55 -3.50 -14.43
CA GLN A 98 9.05 -2.22 -14.97
C GLN A 98 8.20 -2.42 -16.22
N ASP A 99 8.66 -3.20 -17.20
CA ASP A 99 7.92 -3.40 -18.46
C ASP A 99 6.57 -4.08 -18.23
N ARG A 100 6.52 -5.06 -17.32
CA ARG A 100 5.30 -5.83 -17.03
C ARG A 100 4.28 -5.00 -16.26
N VAL A 101 4.75 -4.25 -15.26
CA VAL A 101 3.91 -3.33 -14.48
C VAL A 101 3.46 -2.15 -15.35
N GLY A 102 4.35 -1.59 -16.17
CA GLY A 102 4.03 -0.49 -17.07
C GLY A 102 3.01 -0.88 -18.14
N SER A 103 3.14 -2.07 -18.73
CA SER A 103 2.17 -2.60 -19.70
C SER A 103 0.80 -2.91 -19.10
N ALA A 104 0.73 -3.06 -17.78
CA ALA A 104 -0.50 -3.29 -17.04
C ALA A 104 -1.28 -2.00 -16.74
N ILE A 105 -0.69 -0.82 -16.99
CA ILE A 105 -1.35 0.47 -16.85
C ILE A 105 -1.90 0.87 -18.22
N HIS A 106 -3.22 0.93 -18.36
CA HIS A 106 -3.87 1.41 -19.57
C HIS A 106 -3.76 2.93 -19.62
N THR A 107 -3.08 3.45 -20.65
CA THR A 107 -2.90 4.90 -20.87
C THR A 107 -3.92 5.40 -21.87
#